data_AF-A0AAW1AMM7-F1
#
_entry.id   AF-A0AAW1AMM7-F1
#
_cell.length_a   1.000
_cell.length_b   1.000
_cell.length_c   1.000
_cell.angle_alpha   90.00
_cell.angle_beta   90.00
_cell.angle_gamma   90.00
#
_symmetry.space_group_name_H-M   'P 1'
#
loop_
_entity.id
_entity.type
_entity.pdbx_description
1 polymer ?
#
loop_
_entity_poly.entity_id
_entity_poly.type
_entity_poly.pdbx_seq_one_letter_code
_entity_poly.pdbx_strand_id
1 'polypeptide(L)'
;MNCSEEELTKTNVFQLNILIPLIEILDVYVTLKEEFSPDEFCIHLFVKERPKDKCKPYFNPVRKRFNNVEEFKGLSVSVRSIVIDLFMNIVRYTAFLEPISKDYLDKQNCRNYNDLHQITVFVYILSYRICSLFFEDSVECFVYFKVRRLLSLVAYLLRAETPNLFHEKGCLTFEEDFVEQNLVLPFLEATPCLEKLQEHLKEFARNTKVPKKKLTIPVFMNVLNRPKIRLKVPPATPEDLSVMKFARQVPKTNYLKPSMVSKLESLRATNRTNALNLLKHANKNAPSCFQRRKDVDKSIEREKPRAIVARRSIPKFKPVEIKQTVASTLRECARVISVEEKEIKRLKALAEGGLDPASILKFEEEKRQRQREEELLRIQEKHLLALLTRENAFTAKQSLLDDVKAHAESVRKERQQLYDKLEKWRENHNKEMMEIVEKCHEIEQASREAFNAMIDEKKQKGAEVSEESRRLKTQLMKQREEETQRKIKLIQEIKTIQSLRALPFKDFDPTESSGLGLLCEMSLAELKERLFWTKMKLDEEIKNRKFVIQRERERQKNLINDTRKALEKYKASKCAVSSWESRQQSQVTSPEIDALRKKLEEQKGMRLQKKMMSSSK
;
A
#
# COMPACT_ATOMS: atom_id res chain seq x y z
N MET A 1 46.33 -13.37 29.60
CA MET A 1 46.54 -12.11 30.34
C MET A 1 45.15 -11.64 30.76
N ASN A 2 44.76 -11.88 32.01
CA ASN A 2 43.34 -12.04 32.37
C ASN A 2 42.86 -10.92 33.31
N CYS A 3 43.11 -9.66 32.94
CA CYS A 3 42.79 -8.49 33.77
C CYS A 3 42.02 -7.38 33.04
N SER A 4 41.65 -7.55 31.77
CA SER A 4 41.02 -6.52 30.93
C SER A 4 39.51 -6.66 30.75
N GLU A 5 38.97 -7.89 30.83
CA GLU A 5 37.54 -8.15 30.59
C GLU A 5 36.64 -7.66 31.74
N GLU A 6 37.14 -7.69 32.97
CA GLU A 6 36.41 -7.20 34.15
C GLU A 6 36.35 -5.66 34.26
N GLU A 7 37.19 -4.92 33.53
CA GLU A 7 37.12 -3.44 33.49
C GLU A 7 36.18 -2.98 32.37
N LEU A 8 36.28 -3.57 31.18
CA LEU A 8 35.44 -3.26 30.02
C LEU A 8 33.95 -3.59 30.22
N THR A 9 33.61 -4.45 31.18
CA THR A 9 32.22 -4.73 31.57
C THR A 9 31.57 -3.61 32.39
N LYS A 10 32.36 -2.69 32.97
CA LYS A 10 31.87 -1.62 33.87
C LYS A 10 31.77 -0.24 33.22
N THR A 11 32.31 -0.04 32.02
CA THR A 11 32.30 1.26 31.33
C THR A 11 31.02 1.49 30.54
N ASN A 12 30.32 2.60 30.79
CA ASN A 12 29.07 2.94 30.10
C ASN A 12 29.28 3.19 28.60
N VAL A 13 28.86 2.24 27.76
CA VAL A 13 28.97 2.34 26.29
C VAL A 13 28.03 3.40 25.68
N PHE A 14 26.96 3.79 26.40
CA PHE A 14 25.94 4.71 25.91
C PHE A 14 26.34 6.18 26.07
N GLN A 15 27.50 6.56 25.53
CA GLN A 15 28.00 7.94 25.49
C GLN A 15 28.18 8.42 24.03
N LEU A 16 27.88 9.70 23.76
CA LEU A 16 28.00 10.28 22.41
C LEU A 16 29.43 10.19 21.87
N ASN A 17 30.42 10.36 22.77
CA ASN A 17 31.86 10.28 22.50
C ASN A 17 32.35 8.86 22.14
N ILE A 18 31.51 7.83 22.29
CA ILE A 18 31.75 6.44 21.87
C ILE A 18 30.90 6.14 20.63
N LEU A 19 29.60 6.39 20.71
CA LEU A 19 28.62 5.98 19.69
C LEU A 19 28.77 6.73 18.35
N ILE A 20 29.00 8.04 18.35
CA ILE A 20 29.14 8.79 17.09
C ILE A 20 30.43 8.37 16.35
N PRO A 21 31.62 8.36 16.99
CA PRO A 21 32.84 7.83 16.37
C PRO A 21 32.69 6.40 15.85
N LEU A 22 32.06 5.50 16.62
CA LEU A 22 31.89 4.10 16.23
C LEU A 22 31.02 3.91 14.97
N ILE A 23 29.98 4.72 14.80
CA ILE A 23 29.13 4.68 13.59
C ILE A 23 29.91 5.20 12.38
N GLU A 24 30.56 6.37 12.47
CA GLU A 24 31.35 6.92 11.35
C GLU A 24 32.52 6.00 10.95
N ILE A 25 33.15 5.35 11.93
CA ILE A 25 34.20 4.35 11.72
C ILE A 25 33.66 3.15 10.94
N LEU A 26 32.48 2.63 11.30
CA LEU A 26 31.86 1.51 10.61
C LEU A 26 31.41 1.88 9.18
N ASP A 27 30.82 3.06 8.99
CA ASP A 27 30.43 3.58 7.68
C ASP A 27 31.63 3.65 6.73
N VAL A 28 32.74 4.28 7.17
CA VAL A 28 33.95 4.41 6.34
C VAL A 28 34.59 3.05 6.10
N TYR A 29 34.66 2.16 7.11
CA TYR A 29 35.21 0.81 6.95
C TYR A 29 34.42 -0.02 5.95
N VAL A 30 33.07 0.00 5.97
CA VAL A 30 32.26 -0.76 5.01
C VAL A 30 32.55 -0.33 3.57
N THR A 31 32.79 0.96 3.32
CA THR A 31 33.21 1.45 1.98
C THR A 31 34.65 1.09 1.59
N LEU A 32 35.42 0.46 2.48
CA LEU A 32 36.83 0.09 2.34
C LEU A 32 37.11 -1.39 2.66
N LYS A 33 36.08 -2.21 2.89
CA LYS A 33 36.16 -3.62 3.32
C LYS A 33 36.84 -4.54 2.29
N GLU A 34 36.96 -4.10 1.04
CA GLU A 34 37.71 -4.78 -0.03
C GLU A 34 39.19 -4.34 -0.12
N GLU A 35 39.55 -3.21 0.50
CA GLU A 35 40.88 -2.60 0.43
C GLU A 35 41.75 -2.85 1.70
N PHE A 36 41.14 -3.03 2.88
CA PHE A 36 41.84 -3.15 4.17
C PHE A 36 41.21 -4.19 5.10
N SER A 37 42.05 -4.93 5.84
CA SER A 37 41.58 -5.72 6.99
C SER A 37 41.15 -4.81 8.17
N PRO A 38 40.38 -5.32 9.16
CA PRO A 38 39.93 -4.53 10.31
C PRO A 38 41.10 -3.94 11.12
N ASP A 39 42.17 -4.73 11.29
CA ASP A 39 43.37 -4.36 12.03
C ASP A 39 44.18 -3.28 11.29
N GLU A 40 44.43 -3.44 9.99
CA GLU A 40 45.11 -2.45 9.16
C GLU A 40 44.33 -1.12 9.12
N PHE A 41 43.00 -1.20 9.04
CA PHE A 41 42.13 -0.03 9.10
C PHE A 41 42.27 0.71 10.45
N CYS A 42 42.23 -0.01 11.58
CA CYS A 42 42.43 0.57 12.91
C CYS A 42 43.83 1.19 13.06
N ILE A 43 44.87 0.54 12.52
CA ILE A 43 46.24 1.06 12.50
C ILE A 43 46.31 2.36 11.69
N HIS A 44 45.78 2.40 10.47
CA HIS A 44 45.78 3.59 9.61
C HIS A 44 44.95 4.76 10.18
N LEU A 45 43.93 4.46 10.99
CA LEU A 45 43.13 5.46 11.68
C LEU A 45 43.89 6.03 12.90
N PHE A 46 44.13 5.19 13.92
CA PHE A 46 44.53 5.65 15.25
C PHE A 46 46.05 5.83 15.46
N VAL A 47 46.91 5.15 14.70
CA VAL A 47 48.37 5.25 14.91
C VAL A 47 48.90 6.56 14.32
N LYS A 48 49.59 7.34 15.15
CA LYS A 48 50.40 8.48 14.69
C LYS A 48 51.62 7.93 13.93
N GLU A 49 51.59 8.07 12.61
CA GLU A 49 52.73 7.82 11.72
C GLU A 49 53.95 8.62 12.24
N ARG A 50 55.02 7.94 12.65
CA ARG A 50 56.29 8.61 12.98
C ARG A 50 56.87 9.18 11.68
N PRO A 51 57.37 10.42 11.66
CA PRO A 51 57.94 11.01 10.45
C PRO A 51 59.30 10.35 10.11
N LYS A 52 59.25 9.22 9.40
CA LYS A 52 60.40 8.64 8.73
C LYS A 52 60.64 9.39 7.42
N ASP A 53 61.75 10.12 7.41
CA ASP A 53 62.45 10.71 6.26
C ASP A 53 61.67 11.69 5.37
N LYS A 54 62.22 12.91 5.29
CA LYS A 54 61.64 14.08 4.60
C LYS A 54 61.69 13.95 3.07
N CYS A 55 61.04 12.96 2.43
CA CYS A 55 61.00 12.90 0.96
C CYS A 55 59.85 12.11 0.29
N LYS A 56 58.60 12.19 0.80
CA LYS A 56 57.36 11.95 0.02
C LYS A 56 56.11 12.42 0.80
N PRO A 57 55.08 12.98 0.14
CA PRO A 57 53.77 13.18 0.76
C PRO A 57 53.07 11.83 0.89
N TYR A 58 52.98 11.29 2.11
CA TYR A 58 52.32 10.00 2.36
C TYR A 58 50.79 10.13 2.20
N PHE A 59 50.21 9.30 1.34
CA PHE A 59 48.77 9.29 1.07
C PHE A 59 48.10 8.23 1.95
N ASN A 60 47.43 8.66 3.01
CA ASN A 60 46.59 7.79 3.84
C ASN A 60 45.14 7.84 3.28
N PRO A 61 44.62 6.77 2.63
CA PRO A 61 43.31 6.80 1.96
C PRO A 61 42.15 6.86 2.94
N VAL A 62 42.25 6.14 4.07
CA VAL A 62 41.26 6.10 5.16
C VAL A 62 40.97 7.52 5.66
N ARG A 63 42.02 8.29 5.97
CA ARG A 63 41.91 9.67 6.50
C ARG A 63 41.33 10.70 5.52
N LYS A 64 41.11 10.35 4.24
CA LYS A 64 40.43 11.24 3.28
C LYS A 64 38.91 11.07 3.21
N ARG A 65 38.35 10.00 3.80
CA ARG A 65 36.89 9.75 3.80
C ARG A 65 36.18 10.28 5.05
N PHE A 66 36.92 10.59 6.12
CA PHE A 66 36.40 11.28 7.30
C PHE A 66 36.50 12.80 7.15
N ASN A 67 35.44 13.53 7.50
CA ASN A 67 35.47 15.00 7.53
C ASN A 67 36.26 15.53 8.75
N ASN A 68 36.14 14.87 9.90
CA ASN A 68 36.60 15.37 11.20
C ASN A 68 37.72 14.51 11.84
N VAL A 69 38.75 14.13 11.08
CA VAL A 69 39.88 13.27 11.53
C VAL A 69 40.56 13.76 12.84
N GLU A 70 40.41 15.03 13.18
CA GLU A 70 40.96 15.66 14.38
C GLU A 70 40.23 15.26 15.67
N GLU A 71 38.90 15.05 15.62
CA GLU A 71 38.07 14.74 16.79
C GLU A 71 38.44 13.36 17.37
N PHE A 72 38.64 12.36 16.50
CA PHE A 72 39.17 11.03 16.84
C PHE A 72 40.56 11.08 17.51
N LYS A 73 41.36 12.14 17.28
CA LYS A 73 42.65 12.35 17.96
C LYS A 73 42.50 13.00 19.34
N GLY A 74 41.34 13.60 19.64
CA GLY A 74 41.02 14.25 20.92
C GLY A 74 40.48 13.30 21.99
N LEU A 75 39.83 12.18 21.61
CA LEU A 75 39.34 11.14 22.53
C LEU A 75 40.43 10.67 23.51
N SER A 76 40.09 10.39 24.77
CA SER A 76 41.04 9.80 25.73
C SER A 76 41.48 8.40 25.28
N VAL A 77 42.64 7.93 25.77
CA VAL A 77 43.20 6.62 25.35
C VAL A 77 42.22 5.48 25.67
N SER A 78 41.60 5.51 26.86
CA SER A 78 40.60 4.51 27.30
C SER A 78 39.33 4.50 26.46
N VAL A 79 38.88 5.66 25.96
CA VAL A 79 37.72 5.72 25.05
C VAL A 79 38.07 5.15 23.68
N ARG A 80 39.31 5.32 23.20
CA ARG A 80 39.76 4.72 21.93
C ARG A 80 39.84 3.20 22.00
N SER A 81 40.34 2.60 23.08
CA SER A 81 40.33 1.14 23.22
C SER A 81 38.90 0.61 23.20
N ILE A 82 37.98 1.19 23.97
CA ILE A 82 36.55 0.82 23.95
C ILE A 82 35.96 0.91 22.54
N VAL A 83 36.23 1.98 21.77
CA VAL A 83 35.75 2.13 20.39
C VAL A 83 36.36 1.08 19.44
N ILE A 84 37.66 0.76 19.58
CA ILE A 84 38.32 -0.29 18.79
C ILE A 84 37.75 -1.67 19.14
N ASP A 85 37.62 -2.01 20.42
CA ASP A 85 37.13 -3.30 20.88
C ASP A 85 35.66 -3.52 20.45
N LEU A 86 34.82 -2.49 20.53
CA LEU A 86 33.45 -2.53 20.01
C LEU A 86 33.42 -2.65 18.49
N PHE A 87 34.26 -1.91 17.75
CA PHE A 87 34.36 -2.01 16.30
C PHE A 87 34.77 -3.43 15.86
N MET A 88 35.83 -4.00 16.42
CA MET A 88 36.32 -5.33 16.07
C MET A 88 35.26 -6.42 16.35
N ASN A 89 34.54 -6.32 17.46
CA ASN A 89 33.42 -7.22 17.76
C ASN A 89 32.25 -7.05 16.79
N ILE A 90 31.84 -5.81 16.48
CA ILE A 90 30.76 -5.56 15.52
C ILE A 90 31.15 -6.08 14.13
N VAL A 91 32.38 -5.85 13.68
CA VAL A 91 32.91 -6.35 12.40
C VAL A 91 32.88 -7.88 12.36
N ARG A 92 33.34 -8.57 13.41
CA ARG A 92 33.26 -10.04 13.55
C ARG A 92 31.83 -10.57 13.37
N TYR A 93 30.83 -9.85 13.87
CA TYR A 93 29.43 -10.24 13.79
C TYR A 93 28.64 -9.58 12.63
N THR A 94 29.28 -8.83 11.73
CA THR A 94 28.57 -8.09 10.65
C THR A 94 27.64 -8.96 9.81
N ALA A 95 28.10 -10.14 9.38
CA ALA A 95 27.32 -11.05 8.53
C ALA A 95 26.03 -11.57 9.21
N PHE A 96 25.99 -11.58 10.54
CA PHE A 96 24.84 -11.96 11.36
C PHE A 96 23.94 -10.75 11.70
N LEU A 97 24.55 -9.63 12.09
CA LEU A 97 23.84 -8.41 12.49
C LEU A 97 23.17 -7.68 11.31
N GLU A 98 23.74 -7.75 10.10
CA GLU A 98 23.21 -7.10 8.91
C GLU A 98 21.83 -7.66 8.47
N PRO A 99 21.60 -8.99 8.37
CA PRO A 99 20.28 -9.57 8.20
C PRO A 99 19.23 -9.10 9.22
N ILE A 100 19.60 -9.05 10.51
CA ILE A 100 18.70 -8.61 11.60
C ILE A 100 18.38 -7.11 11.46
N SER A 101 19.38 -6.30 11.13
CA SER A 101 19.21 -4.86 10.87
C SER A 101 18.25 -4.59 9.71
N LYS A 102 18.27 -5.44 8.67
CA LYS A 102 17.35 -5.37 7.52
C LYS A 102 15.93 -5.79 7.88
N ASP A 103 15.74 -6.90 8.60
CA ASP A 103 14.41 -7.34 9.08
C ASP A 103 13.72 -6.26 9.94
N TYR A 104 14.45 -5.57 10.82
CA TYR A 104 13.94 -4.42 11.55
C TYR A 104 13.50 -3.26 10.64
N LEU A 105 14.35 -2.86 9.68
CA LEU A 105 14.05 -1.76 8.73
C LEU A 105 12.82 -2.06 7.87
N ASP A 106 12.72 -3.29 7.35
CA ASP A 106 11.61 -3.75 6.54
C ASP A 106 10.31 -3.79 7.37
N LYS A 107 10.38 -4.25 8.63
CA LYS A 107 9.26 -4.19 9.61
C LYS A 107 8.89 -2.77 10.05
N GLN A 108 9.72 -1.75 9.80
CA GLN A 108 9.36 -0.33 9.93
C GLN A 108 8.79 0.30 8.64
N ASN A 109 8.75 -0.43 7.51
CA ASN A 109 8.55 0.10 6.16
C ASN A 109 9.62 1.12 5.72
N CYS A 110 10.80 1.12 6.36
CA CYS A 110 11.86 2.09 6.13
C CYS A 110 12.86 1.61 5.07
N ARG A 111 12.51 1.80 3.80
CA ARG A 111 13.36 1.44 2.62
C ARG A 111 14.66 2.25 2.47
N ASN A 112 15.00 3.10 3.42
CA ASN A 112 16.21 3.92 3.38
C ASN A 112 17.31 3.20 4.19
N TYR A 113 18.08 2.33 3.53
CA TYR A 113 19.19 1.61 4.16
C TYR A 113 20.39 2.51 4.55
N ASN A 114 20.31 3.83 4.35
CA ASN A 114 21.30 4.80 4.82
C ASN A 114 21.53 4.75 6.34
N ASP A 115 20.50 4.39 7.11
CA ASP A 115 20.58 4.29 8.57
C ASP A 115 21.02 2.86 9.04
N LEU A 116 21.38 1.96 8.12
CA LEU A 116 21.62 0.54 8.42
C LEU A 116 22.78 0.32 9.38
N HIS A 117 23.95 0.93 9.15
CA HIS A 117 25.12 0.73 10.01
C HIS A 117 24.91 1.30 11.42
N GLN A 118 24.23 2.45 11.54
CA GLN A 118 23.73 2.98 12.80
C GLN A 118 22.84 1.95 13.53
N ILE A 119 21.92 1.29 12.83
CA ILE A 119 21.06 0.25 13.40
C ILE A 119 21.87 -0.99 13.79
N THR A 120 22.84 -1.44 12.97
CA THR A 120 23.74 -2.56 13.26
C THR A 120 24.53 -2.33 14.55
N VAL A 121 25.07 -1.11 14.76
CA VAL A 121 25.73 -0.70 16.02
C VAL A 121 24.75 -0.77 17.19
N PHE A 122 23.54 -0.24 17.06
CA PHE A 122 22.54 -0.30 18.13
C PHE A 122 22.03 -1.71 18.44
N VAL A 123 21.85 -2.59 17.45
CA VAL A 123 21.47 -3.99 17.69
C VAL A 123 22.54 -4.68 18.51
N TYR A 124 23.82 -4.58 18.12
CA TYR A 124 24.92 -5.19 18.90
C TYR A 124 24.97 -4.66 20.33
N ILE A 125 24.90 -3.34 20.52
CA ILE A 125 25.06 -2.72 21.84
C ILE A 125 23.84 -3.01 22.74
N LEU A 126 22.61 -3.01 22.20
CA LEU A 126 21.40 -3.34 22.94
C LEU A 126 21.29 -4.84 23.26
N SER A 127 21.76 -5.74 22.37
CA SER A 127 21.71 -7.19 22.61
C SER A 127 22.83 -7.71 23.51
N TYR A 128 24.03 -7.10 23.49
CA TYR A 128 25.23 -7.67 24.13
C TYR A 128 25.96 -6.74 25.11
N ARG A 129 25.61 -5.45 25.19
CA ARG A 129 26.28 -4.48 26.08
C ARG A 129 25.33 -3.68 26.98
N ILE A 130 24.02 -3.93 26.93
CA ILE A 130 23.02 -3.21 27.74
C ILE A 130 23.23 -3.34 29.25
N CYS A 131 23.85 -4.43 29.73
CA CYS A 131 24.18 -4.59 31.15
C CYS A 131 25.22 -3.56 31.67
N SER A 132 25.89 -2.82 30.78
CA SER A 132 26.78 -1.69 31.12
C SER A 132 26.07 -0.32 31.13
N LEU A 133 24.76 -0.26 30.90
CA LEU A 133 23.99 0.98 30.77
C LEU A 133 23.73 1.63 32.15
N PHE A 134 24.30 2.81 32.36
CA PHE A 134 23.87 3.73 33.41
C PHE A 134 22.96 4.80 32.78
N PHE A 135 21.74 4.95 33.32
CA PHE A 135 20.68 5.75 32.69
C PHE A 135 20.98 7.26 32.74
N GLU A 136 21.66 7.72 33.79
CA GLU A 136 21.94 9.15 34.03
C GLU A 136 22.87 9.74 32.96
N ASP A 137 24.01 9.10 32.65
CA ASP A 137 24.93 9.58 31.61
C ASP A 137 24.37 9.45 30.17
N SER A 138 23.39 8.56 29.97
CA SER A 138 22.93 8.16 28.63
C SER A 138 21.73 8.97 28.12
N VAL A 139 21.18 9.89 28.92
CA VAL A 139 20.07 10.78 28.53
C VAL A 139 20.41 11.59 27.26
N GLU A 140 21.63 12.11 27.14
CA GLU A 140 22.04 12.89 25.97
C GLU A 140 22.02 12.05 24.68
N CYS A 141 22.44 10.78 24.76
CA CYS A 141 22.35 9.82 23.66
C CYS A 141 20.90 9.56 23.25
N PHE A 142 20.00 9.37 24.23
CA PHE A 142 18.59 9.12 23.96
C PHE A 142 17.89 10.33 23.32
N VAL A 143 18.31 11.56 23.66
CA VAL A 143 17.85 12.79 23.01
C VAL A 143 18.38 12.87 21.57
N TYR A 144 19.70 12.71 21.37
CA TYR A 144 20.35 12.83 20.06
C TYR A 144 19.82 11.81 19.03
N PHE A 145 19.79 10.53 19.40
CA PHE A 145 19.33 9.44 18.53
C PHE A 145 17.80 9.30 18.47
N LYS A 146 17.05 10.21 19.11
CA LYS A 146 15.59 10.30 19.19
C LYS A 146 14.96 9.10 19.89
N VAL A 147 14.66 9.26 21.19
CA VAL A 147 13.90 8.36 22.09
C VAL A 147 12.89 7.44 21.39
N ARG A 148 12.06 7.96 20.47
CA ARG A 148 11.06 7.16 19.72
C ARG A 148 11.65 6.07 18.82
N ARG A 149 12.81 6.31 18.19
CA ARG A 149 13.54 5.29 17.40
C ARG A 149 14.04 4.19 18.33
N LEU A 150 14.76 4.56 19.40
CA LEU A 150 15.28 3.61 20.38
C LEU A 150 14.17 2.78 21.04
N LEU A 151 13.06 3.39 21.47
CA LEU A 151 11.87 2.69 21.95
C LEU A 151 11.35 1.65 20.94
N SER A 152 11.31 2.00 19.65
CA SER A 152 10.84 1.09 18.61
C SER A 152 11.81 -0.05 18.29
N LEU A 153 13.11 0.13 18.55
CA LEU A 153 14.15 -0.91 18.40
C LEU A 153 14.17 -1.84 19.62
N VAL A 154 14.07 -1.30 20.83
CA VAL A 154 13.90 -2.10 22.06
C VAL A 154 12.56 -2.88 22.02
N ALA A 155 11.48 -2.28 21.51
CA ALA A 155 10.21 -2.98 21.26
C ALA A 155 10.21 -3.89 20.00
N TYR A 156 11.33 -3.98 19.28
CA TYR A 156 11.58 -5.03 18.30
C TYR A 156 12.34 -6.19 18.95
N LEU A 157 13.43 -5.90 19.68
CA LEU A 157 14.24 -6.89 20.41
C LEU A 157 13.46 -7.62 21.53
N LEU A 158 12.40 -7.01 22.07
CA LEU A 158 11.52 -7.64 23.07
C LEU A 158 10.34 -8.42 22.45
N ARG A 159 10.38 -8.78 21.16
CA ARG A 159 9.39 -9.68 20.54
C ARG A 159 9.83 -11.13 20.69
N ALA A 160 8.90 -12.01 21.06
CA ALA A 160 9.10 -13.46 21.13
C ALA A 160 9.60 -14.11 19.82
N GLU A 161 9.43 -13.44 18.67
CA GLU A 161 9.98 -13.86 17.37
C GLU A 161 11.51 -13.67 17.26
N THR A 162 12.11 -12.75 18.03
CA THR A 162 13.50 -12.34 17.80
C THR A 162 14.57 -13.33 18.28
N PRO A 163 14.45 -14.08 19.40
CA PRO A 163 15.40 -15.15 19.71
C PRO A 163 15.45 -16.22 18.61
N ASN A 164 14.29 -16.58 18.05
CA ASN A 164 14.19 -17.53 16.93
C ASN A 164 14.85 -16.97 15.66
N LEU A 165 14.70 -15.67 15.38
CA LEU A 165 15.38 -15.00 14.27
C LEU A 165 16.90 -14.94 14.48
N PHE A 166 17.36 -14.68 15.72
CA PHE A 166 18.78 -14.69 16.09
C PHE A 166 19.36 -16.10 15.90
N HIS A 167 18.64 -17.15 16.30
CA HIS A 167 19.04 -18.53 16.02
C HIS A 167 19.11 -18.81 14.50
N GLU A 168 18.02 -18.54 13.76
CA GLU A 168 17.94 -18.79 12.32
C GLU A 168 19.03 -18.06 11.51
N LYS A 169 19.32 -16.79 11.83
CA LYS A 169 20.37 -16.03 11.12
C LYS A 169 21.77 -16.30 11.66
N GLY A 170 21.89 -16.75 12.91
CA GLY A 170 23.13 -17.25 13.48
C GLY A 170 23.62 -18.50 12.75
N CYS A 171 22.76 -19.52 12.65
CA CYS A 171 23.11 -20.81 12.04
C CYS A 171 23.31 -20.79 10.51
N LEU A 172 23.04 -19.65 9.85
CA LEU A 172 23.48 -19.39 8.47
C LEU A 172 24.97 -18.97 8.37
N THR A 173 25.60 -18.64 9.49
CA THR A 173 26.91 -17.96 9.55
C THR A 173 27.91 -18.64 10.51
N PHE A 174 27.41 -19.29 11.57
CA PHE A 174 28.20 -19.92 12.62
C PHE A 174 27.60 -21.29 12.99
N GLU A 175 28.36 -22.10 13.76
CA GLU A 175 27.94 -23.41 14.26
C GLU A 175 26.84 -23.30 15.33
N GLU A 176 25.93 -24.27 15.40
CA GLU A 176 24.72 -24.23 16.24
C GLU A 176 25.05 -24.04 17.74
N ASP A 177 25.96 -24.86 18.29
CA ASP A 177 26.50 -24.72 19.66
C ASP A 177 27.05 -23.31 19.94
N PHE A 178 27.74 -22.71 18.97
CA PHE A 178 28.30 -21.36 19.11
C PHE A 178 27.20 -20.29 19.09
N VAL A 179 26.18 -20.45 18.25
CA VAL A 179 25.03 -19.54 18.15
C VAL A 179 24.23 -19.55 19.45
N GLU A 180 23.91 -20.73 19.99
CA GLU A 180 23.22 -20.85 21.27
C GLU A 180 24.03 -20.17 22.38
N GLN A 181 25.30 -20.57 22.57
CA GLN A 181 26.11 -20.13 23.71
C GLN A 181 26.56 -18.66 23.64
N ASN A 182 26.84 -18.13 22.45
CA ASN A 182 27.49 -16.81 22.31
C ASN A 182 26.56 -15.73 21.71
N LEU A 183 25.48 -16.10 21.03
CA LEU A 183 24.56 -15.15 20.39
C LEU A 183 23.16 -15.14 20.99
N VAL A 184 22.61 -16.30 21.40
CA VAL A 184 21.24 -16.41 21.92
C VAL A 184 21.21 -16.32 23.45
N LEU A 185 21.99 -17.10 24.20
CA LEU A 185 21.99 -17.05 25.67
C LEU A 185 22.34 -15.65 26.22
N PRO A 186 23.40 -14.95 25.77
CA PRO A 186 23.71 -13.61 26.28
C PRO A 186 22.66 -12.56 25.92
N PHE A 187 21.93 -12.76 24.82
CA PHE A 187 20.80 -11.91 24.43
C PHE A 187 19.57 -12.17 25.33
N LEU A 188 19.31 -13.42 25.71
CA LEU A 188 18.27 -13.76 26.68
C LEU A 188 18.59 -13.19 28.07
N GLU A 189 19.83 -13.27 28.53
CA GLU A 189 20.31 -12.61 29.76
C GLU A 189 20.15 -11.08 29.73
N ALA A 190 20.24 -10.47 28.53
CA ALA A 190 20.02 -9.05 28.32
C ALA A 190 18.54 -8.62 28.35
N THR A 191 17.57 -9.54 28.23
CA THR A 191 16.13 -9.20 28.17
C THR A 191 15.59 -8.41 29.38
N PRO A 192 15.86 -8.76 30.67
CA PRO A 192 15.39 -7.94 31.80
C PRO A 192 16.02 -6.55 31.86
N CYS A 193 17.18 -6.34 31.22
CA CYS A 193 17.78 -5.01 31.07
C CYS A 193 17.13 -4.22 29.93
N LEU A 194 16.76 -4.88 28.84
CA LEU A 194 15.96 -4.29 27.74
C LEU A 194 14.58 -3.85 28.23
N GLU A 195 13.92 -4.62 29.09
CA GLU A 195 12.61 -4.27 29.66
C GLU A 195 12.68 -3.00 30.53
N LYS A 196 13.62 -2.96 31.49
CA LYS A 196 13.87 -1.76 32.33
C LYS A 196 14.19 -0.52 31.49
N LEU A 197 15.03 -0.67 30.46
CA LEU A 197 15.30 0.42 29.51
C LEU A 197 14.03 0.85 28.76
N GLN A 198 13.19 -0.09 28.34
CA GLN A 198 11.91 0.23 27.68
C GLN A 198 10.98 1.02 28.61
N GLU A 199 10.95 0.71 29.91
CA GLU A 199 10.17 1.44 30.91
C GLU A 199 10.70 2.85 31.14
N HIS A 200 11.98 3.02 31.45
CA HIS A 200 12.56 4.36 31.64
C HIS A 200 12.48 5.23 30.37
N LEU A 201 12.62 4.66 29.17
CA LEU A 201 12.39 5.41 27.93
C LEU A 201 10.91 5.76 27.70
N LYS A 202 9.94 4.93 28.13
CA LYS A 202 8.50 5.29 28.11
C LYS A 202 8.22 6.43 29.10
N GLU A 203 8.79 6.38 30.30
CA GLU A 203 8.66 7.44 31.31
C GLU A 203 9.27 8.75 30.83
N PHE A 204 10.50 8.71 30.30
CA PHE A 204 11.15 9.86 29.70
C PHE A 204 10.33 10.43 28.53
N ALA A 205 9.73 9.58 27.69
CA ALA A 205 8.84 10.02 26.60
C ALA A 205 7.49 10.61 27.09
N ARG A 206 6.99 10.22 28.26
CA ARG A 206 5.82 10.84 28.93
C ARG A 206 6.17 12.18 29.58
N ASN A 207 7.33 12.25 30.23
CA ASN A 207 7.81 13.42 30.96
C ASN A 207 8.30 14.53 30.01
N THR A 208 8.84 14.16 28.84
CA THR A 208 9.23 15.07 27.76
C THR A 208 7.99 15.67 27.09
N LYS A 209 7.35 16.63 27.77
CA LYS A 209 6.25 17.44 27.25
C LYS A 209 6.73 18.22 26.03
N VAL A 210 6.43 17.70 24.84
CA VAL A 210 6.69 18.38 23.55
C VAL A 210 6.16 19.82 23.66
N PRO A 211 7.00 20.86 23.45
CA PRO A 211 6.55 22.23 23.55
C PRO A 211 5.45 22.45 22.51
N LYS A 212 4.22 22.67 22.98
CA LYS A 212 3.08 22.95 22.11
C LYS A 212 3.48 24.13 21.22
N LYS A 213 3.48 23.93 19.89
CA LYS A 213 3.71 25.02 18.93
C LYS A 213 2.78 26.16 19.33
N LYS A 214 3.33 27.35 19.61
CA LYS A 214 2.53 28.54 19.96
C LYS A 214 1.44 28.66 18.90
N LEU A 215 0.17 28.67 19.33
CA LEU A 215 -0.96 28.78 18.41
C LEU A 215 -0.73 30.03 17.55
N THR A 216 -0.78 29.87 16.23
CA THR A 216 -0.63 30.99 15.30
C THR A 216 -1.86 31.87 15.47
N ILE A 217 -1.75 32.89 16.33
CA ILE A 217 -2.77 33.92 16.47
C ILE A 217 -2.99 34.50 15.07
N PRO A 218 -4.23 34.50 14.53
CA PRO A 218 -4.50 35.02 13.21
C PRO A 218 -4.29 36.53 13.23
N VAL A 219 -3.09 36.97 12.86
CA VAL A 219 -2.78 38.39 12.65
C VAL A 219 -3.69 38.88 11.55
N PHE A 220 -4.68 39.70 11.91
CA PHE A 220 -5.56 40.36 10.96
C PHE A 220 -4.69 41.05 9.91
N MET A 221 -4.83 40.66 8.65
CA MET A 221 -4.04 41.29 7.59
C MET A 221 -4.41 42.76 7.56
N ASN A 222 -3.45 43.64 7.85
CA ASN A 222 -3.67 45.07 7.89
C ASN A 222 -3.71 45.63 6.45
N VAL A 223 -4.75 45.26 5.69
CA VAL A 223 -4.83 45.42 4.23
C VAL A 223 -4.73 46.90 3.82
N LEU A 224 -5.26 47.78 4.66
CA LEU A 224 -5.27 49.24 4.47
C LEU A 224 -3.89 49.88 4.67
N ASN A 225 -3.06 49.33 5.57
CA ASN A 225 -1.75 49.86 5.94
C ASN A 225 -0.57 49.10 5.31
N ARG A 226 -0.79 48.37 4.22
CA ARG A 226 0.34 48.00 3.34
C ARG A 226 0.78 49.25 2.58
N PRO A 227 2.02 49.76 2.75
CA PRO A 227 2.50 50.82 1.87
C PRO A 227 2.42 50.28 0.44
N LYS A 228 1.71 50.99 -0.44
CA LYS A 228 1.58 50.59 -1.84
C LYS A 228 2.98 50.55 -2.43
N ILE A 229 3.52 49.34 -2.62
CA ILE A 229 4.70 49.11 -3.45
C ILE A 229 4.32 49.68 -4.80
N ARG A 230 4.87 50.86 -5.12
CA ARG A 230 4.69 51.46 -6.43
C ARG A 230 5.39 50.50 -7.38
N LEU A 231 4.59 49.68 -8.09
CA LEU A 231 5.06 49.00 -9.28
C LEU A 231 5.74 50.08 -10.11
N LYS A 232 7.05 49.94 -10.35
CA LYS A 232 7.76 50.86 -11.22
C LYS A 232 7.11 50.68 -12.60
N VAL A 233 6.24 51.63 -12.95
CA VAL A 233 5.75 51.78 -14.31
C VAL A 233 7.01 51.81 -15.18
N PRO A 234 7.12 50.95 -16.21
CA PRO A 234 8.27 51.00 -17.11
C PRO A 234 8.43 52.45 -17.62
N PRO A 235 9.66 52.98 -17.73
CA PRO A 235 9.84 54.26 -18.39
C PRO A 235 9.18 54.19 -19.77
N ALA A 236 8.41 55.22 -20.13
CA ALA A 236 7.51 55.19 -21.27
C ALA A 236 8.25 54.69 -22.52
N THR A 237 7.68 53.68 -23.19
CA THR A 237 8.17 53.20 -24.48
C THR A 237 8.15 54.36 -25.48
N PRO A 238 9.30 54.76 -26.05
CA PRO A 238 9.30 55.70 -27.17
C PRO A 238 8.51 55.11 -28.35
N GLU A 239 7.82 55.96 -29.08
CA GLU A 239 7.01 55.58 -30.24
C GLU A 239 7.87 55.32 -31.49
N ASP A 240 8.80 54.35 -31.40
CA ASP A 240 9.60 53.90 -32.55
C ASP A 240 9.91 52.39 -32.48
N LEU A 241 8.87 51.58 -32.74
CA LEU A 241 8.98 50.11 -32.81
C LEU A 241 9.55 49.61 -34.15
N SER A 242 10.42 50.40 -34.80
CA SER A 242 11.09 50.05 -36.05
C SER A 242 12.36 49.21 -35.82
N VAL A 243 13.26 49.63 -34.92
CA VAL A 243 14.62 49.03 -34.83
C VAL A 243 15.12 48.83 -33.38
N MET A 244 14.57 47.86 -32.66
CA MET A 244 15.22 47.35 -31.43
C MET A 244 15.06 45.84 -31.26
N LYS A 245 16.05 45.07 -31.76
CA LYS A 245 16.08 43.61 -31.74
C LYS A 245 16.47 43.06 -30.36
N PHE A 246 15.59 43.24 -29.35
CA PHE A 246 15.75 42.66 -28.01
C PHE A 246 15.45 41.15 -27.96
N ALA A 247 16.19 40.39 -28.77
CA ALA A 247 16.42 38.97 -28.54
C ALA A 247 17.93 38.78 -28.39
N ARG A 248 18.39 38.29 -27.22
CA ARG A 248 19.72 37.67 -27.14
C ARG A 248 19.75 36.59 -28.21
N GLN A 249 20.68 36.64 -29.16
CA GLN A 249 20.78 35.60 -30.17
C GLN A 249 20.95 34.26 -29.46
N VAL A 250 19.94 33.39 -29.57
CA VAL A 250 19.98 32.06 -28.98
C VAL A 250 21.25 31.39 -29.49
N PRO A 251 22.15 30.90 -28.59
CA PRO A 251 23.43 30.35 -29.01
C PRO A 251 23.24 29.35 -30.15
N LYS A 252 24.00 29.48 -31.25
CA LYS A 252 23.81 28.63 -32.44
C LYS A 252 23.95 27.13 -32.10
N THR A 253 24.71 26.82 -31.05
CA THR A 253 24.83 25.50 -30.40
C THR A 253 23.50 24.87 -29.97
N ASN A 254 22.46 25.65 -29.71
CA ASN A 254 21.12 25.17 -29.32
C ASN A 254 20.29 24.64 -30.51
N TYR A 255 20.69 24.99 -31.74
CA TYR A 255 20.09 24.49 -32.99
C TYR A 255 21.02 23.54 -33.77
N LEU A 256 22.32 23.55 -33.46
CA LEU A 256 23.26 22.54 -33.95
C LEU A 256 22.97 21.20 -33.27
N LYS A 257 22.72 20.15 -34.06
CA LYS A 257 22.64 18.78 -33.54
C LYS A 257 23.93 18.45 -32.76
N PRO A 258 23.86 17.85 -31.56
CA PRO A 258 25.05 17.45 -30.80
C PRO A 258 25.99 16.58 -31.64
N SER A 259 27.32 16.71 -31.43
CA SER A 259 28.34 15.99 -32.22
C SER A 259 28.09 14.48 -32.31
N MET A 260 27.57 13.85 -31.24
CA MET A 260 27.20 12.43 -31.24
C MET A 260 26.09 12.08 -32.24
N VAL A 261 25.12 12.97 -32.48
CA VAL A 261 24.04 12.75 -33.46
C VAL A 261 24.60 12.77 -34.88
N SER A 262 25.51 13.71 -35.20
CA SER A 262 26.21 13.73 -36.48
C SER A 262 27.07 12.47 -36.68
N LYS A 263 27.80 12.03 -35.65
CA LYS A 263 28.54 10.75 -35.67
C LYS A 263 27.61 9.56 -35.90
N LEU A 264 26.46 9.49 -35.23
CA LEU A 264 25.46 8.43 -35.46
C LEU A 264 24.82 8.49 -36.85
N GLU A 265 24.58 9.67 -37.41
CA GLU A 265 24.11 9.84 -38.79
C GLU A 265 25.16 9.35 -39.81
N SER A 266 26.45 9.64 -39.58
CA SER A 266 27.55 9.12 -40.41
C SER A 266 27.70 7.59 -40.29
N LEU A 267 27.60 7.01 -39.09
CA LEU A 267 27.64 5.57 -38.86
C LEU A 267 26.43 4.85 -39.47
N ARG A 268 25.25 5.49 -39.50
CA ARG A 268 24.07 4.99 -40.21
C ARG A 268 24.27 5.03 -41.72
N ALA A 269 24.96 6.04 -42.25
CA ALA A 269 25.29 6.13 -43.68
C ALA A 269 26.34 5.07 -44.11
N THR A 270 27.39 4.85 -43.31
CA THR A 270 28.37 3.78 -43.58
C THR A 270 27.74 2.39 -43.44
N ASN A 271 26.93 2.15 -42.41
CA ASN A 271 26.20 0.87 -42.30
C ASN A 271 25.19 0.67 -43.44
N ARG A 272 24.50 1.72 -43.92
CA ARG A 272 23.59 1.62 -45.07
C ARG A 272 24.32 1.35 -46.39
N THR A 273 25.48 1.97 -46.61
CA THR A 273 26.31 1.70 -47.81
C THR A 273 26.95 0.32 -47.74
N ASN A 274 27.45 -0.11 -46.58
CA ASN A 274 27.94 -1.47 -46.35
C ASN A 274 26.84 -2.52 -46.59
N ALA A 275 25.64 -2.32 -46.06
CA ALA A 275 24.51 -3.23 -46.29
C ALA A 275 24.09 -3.29 -47.77
N LEU A 276 24.09 -2.16 -48.49
CA LEU A 276 23.84 -2.12 -49.93
C LEU A 276 24.94 -2.81 -50.74
N ASN A 277 26.21 -2.70 -50.32
CA ASN A 277 27.33 -3.39 -50.97
C ASN A 277 27.30 -4.90 -50.70
N LEU A 278 26.95 -5.31 -49.48
CA LEU A 278 26.75 -6.71 -49.10
C LEU A 278 25.57 -7.33 -49.87
N LEU A 279 24.46 -6.60 -50.02
CA LEU A 279 23.33 -7.00 -50.87
C LEU A 279 23.73 -7.11 -52.35
N LYS A 280 24.50 -6.16 -52.90
CA LYS A 280 25.03 -6.23 -54.27
C LYS A 280 25.96 -7.45 -54.45
N HIS A 281 26.81 -7.74 -53.47
CA HIS A 281 27.71 -8.91 -53.47
C HIS A 281 26.92 -10.22 -53.40
N ALA A 282 25.94 -10.31 -52.49
CA ALA A 282 25.04 -11.45 -52.37
C ALA A 282 24.24 -11.69 -53.66
N ASN A 283 23.74 -10.64 -54.32
CA ASN A 283 23.01 -10.75 -55.59
C ASN A 283 23.92 -11.15 -56.77
N LYS A 284 25.17 -10.66 -56.81
CA LYS A 284 26.18 -11.09 -57.81
C LYS A 284 26.56 -12.56 -57.64
N ASN A 285 26.73 -13.01 -56.41
CA ASN A 285 27.15 -14.36 -56.06
C ASN A 285 25.95 -15.30 -55.83
N ALA A 286 24.73 -14.85 -56.09
CA ALA A 286 23.52 -15.66 -55.95
C ALA A 286 23.51 -16.77 -57.01
N PRO A 287 23.25 -18.04 -56.64
CA PRO A 287 23.14 -19.13 -57.60
C PRO A 287 22.00 -18.84 -58.60
N SER A 288 22.14 -19.34 -59.83
CA SER A 288 21.24 -18.97 -60.95
C SER A 288 19.76 -19.25 -60.73
N CYS A 289 19.39 -20.09 -59.74
CA CYS A 289 18.01 -20.34 -59.34
C CYS A 289 17.36 -19.18 -58.54
N PHE A 290 18.15 -18.26 -57.98
CA PHE A 290 17.65 -17.10 -57.24
C PHE A 290 17.55 -15.83 -58.11
N GLN A 291 18.29 -15.79 -59.21
CA GLN A 291 18.17 -14.75 -60.22
C GLN A 291 16.88 -14.95 -61.02
N ARG A 292 15.78 -14.30 -60.57
CA ARG A 292 14.53 -14.22 -61.36
C ARG A 292 14.80 -13.46 -62.67
N ARG A 293 15.14 -14.19 -63.72
CA ARG A 293 15.09 -13.69 -65.09
C ARG A 293 13.66 -13.21 -65.36
N LYS A 294 13.51 -12.01 -65.91
CA LYS A 294 12.23 -11.54 -66.46
C LYS A 294 12.07 -12.09 -67.88
N ASP A 295 12.01 -13.42 -67.97
CA ASP A 295 11.74 -14.09 -69.24
C ASP A 295 10.27 -13.86 -69.59
N VAL A 296 10.05 -13.20 -70.74
CA VAL A 296 8.73 -12.76 -71.19
C VAL A 296 7.97 -13.93 -71.81
N ASP A 297 6.74 -14.13 -71.35
CA ASP A 297 5.65 -14.90 -71.96
C ASP A 297 6.02 -16.19 -72.73
N LYS A 298 6.09 -17.30 -72.00
CA LYS A 298 5.47 -18.56 -72.46
C LYS A 298 4.97 -19.42 -71.32
N SER A 299 3.77 -19.97 -71.55
CA SER A 299 3.10 -21.07 -70.85
C SER A 299 4.01 -21.99 -70.01
N ILE A 300 3.93 -21.84 -68.69
CA ILE A 300 4.33 -22.88 -67.73
C ILE A 300 3.07 -23.34 -67.01
N GLU A 301 2.91 -24.66 -66.91
CA GLU A 301 1.75 -25.29 -66.28
C GLU A 301 1.67 -24.93 -64.78
N ARG A 302 0.47 -24.98 -64.21
CA ARG A 302 0.27 -24.74 -62.77
C ARG A 302 0.84 -25.91 -61.97
N GLU A 303 2.13 -25.85 -61.61
CA GLU A 303 2.67 -26.69 -60.54
C GLU A 303 1.76 -26.58 -59.32
N LYS A 304 1.17 -27.71 -58.93
CA LYS A 304 0.20 -27.78 -57.84
C LYS A 304 0.92 -27.32 -56.56
N PRO A 305 0.34 -26.42 -55.74
CA PRO A 305 0.95 -26.06 -54.47
C PRO A 305 1.16 -27.35 -53.68
N ARG A 306 2.39 -27.59 -53.20
CA ARG A 306 2.71 -28.77 -52.39
C ARG A 306 1.72 -28.84 -51.25
N ALA A 307 0.84 -29.83 -51.30
CA ALA A 307 -0.24 -29.95 -50.33
C ALA A 307 0.37 -29.98 -48.93
N ILE A 308 -0.01 -29.01 -48.09
CA ILE A 308 0.29 -29.08 -46.66
C ILE A 308 -0.31 -30.41 -46.20
N VAL A 309 0.56 -31.35 -45.80
CA VAL A 309 0.12 -32.66 -45.32
C VAL A 309 -0.51 -32.45 -43.95
N ALA A 310 -1.78 -32.03 -43.96
CA ALA A 310 -2.63 -31.97 -42.80
C ALA A 310 -2.56 -33.35 -42.14
N ARG A 311 -2.00 -33.40 -40.93
CA ARG A 311 -1.87 -34.63 -40.16
C ARG A 311 -3.26 -35.24 -40.06
N ARG A 312 -3.49 -36.39 -40.73
CA ARG A 312 -4.79 -37.06 -40.73
C ARG A 312 -5.23 -37.22 -39.29
N SER A 313 -6.39 -36.67 -38.95
CA SER A 313 -6.94 -36.73 -37.59
C SER A 313 -6.98 -38.19 -37.14
N ILE A 314 -6.38 -38.47 -35.97
CA ILE A 314 -6.25 -39.84 -35.45
C ILE A 314 -7.64 -40.49 -35.45
N PRO A 315 -7.82 -41.66 -36.09
CA PRO A 315 -9.14 -42.28 -36.19
C PRO A 315 -9.69 -42.58 -34.80
N LYS A 316 -10.83 -41.96 -34.48
CA LYS A 316 -11.52 -42.11 -33.19
C LYS A 316 -12.27 -43.44 -33.15
N PHE A 317 -11.55 -44.51 -32.86
CA PHE A 317 -12.17 -45.81 -32.55
C PHE A 317 -13.07 -45.68 -31.32
N LYS A 318 -14.24 -46.36 -31.35
CA LYS A 318 -15.08 -46.50 -30.15
C LYS A 318 -14.31 -47.35 -29.12
N PRO A 319 -14.42 -47.06 -27.81
CA PRO A 319 -13.79 -47.88 -26.78
C PRO A 319 -14.37 -49.30 -26.83
N VAL A 320 -13.51 -50.29 -27.00
CA VAL A 320 -13.86 -51.72 -26.98
C VAL A 320 -13.43 -52.29 -25.63
N GLU A 321 -14.30 -53.08 -24.99
CA GLU A 321 -14.00 -53.74 -23.72
C GLU A 321 -12.97 -54.87 -23.89
N ILE A 322 -11.70 -54.56 -23.61
CA ILE A 322 -10.61 -55.53 -23.71
C ILE A 322 -10.67 -56.49 -22.52
N LYS A 323 -11.22 -57.70 -22.73
CA LYS A 323 -11.22 -58.79 -21.75
C LYS A 323 -9.77 -59.18 -21.38
N GLN A 324 -9.37 -58.91 -20.14
CA GLN A 324 -8.00 -59.14 -19.64
C GLN A 324 -7.65 -60.63 -19.48
N THR A 325 -7.25 -61.25 -20.60
CA THR A 325 -6.70 -62.60 -20.66
C THR A 325 -5.36 -62.65 -19.91
N VAL A 326 -4.96 -63.82 -19.37
CA VAL A 326 -3.63 -63.99 -18.72
C VAL A 326 -2.48 -63.55 -19.63
N ALA A 327 -2.57 -63.83 -20.93
CA ALA A 327 -1.60 -63.39 -21.93
C ALA A 327 -1.63 -61.87 -22.22
N SER A 328 -2.65 -61.10 -21.81
CA SER A 328 -2.61 -59.63 -21.87
C SER A 328 -1.98 -59.05 -20.61
N THR A 329 -2.32 -59.55 -19.42
CA THR A 329 -1.73 -59.06 -18.16
C THR A 329 -0.23 -59.30 -18.11
N LEU A 330 0.27 -60.47 -18.53
CA LEU A 330 1.71 -60.73 -18.61
C LEU A 330 2.44 -59.84 -19.62
N ARG A 331 1.80 -59.47 -20.75
CA ARG A 331 2.36 -58.52 -21.73
C ARG A 331 2.34 -57.07 -21.21
N GLU A 332 1.40 -56.72 -20.35
CA GLU A 332 1.40 -55.44 -19.63
C GLU A 332 2.49 -55.41 -18.54
N CYS A 333 2.66 -56.47 -17.75
CA CYS A 333 3.77 -56.60 -16.79
C CYS A 333 5.13 -56.44 -17.48
N ALA A 334 5.37 -57.20 -18.55
CA ALA A 334 6.62 -57.10 -19.31
C ALA A 334 6.86 -55.68 -19.87
N ARG A 335 5.80 -54.96 -20.28
CA ARG A 335 5.91 -53.56 -20.69
C ARG A 335 6.28 -52.65 -19.53
N VAL A 336 5.61 -52.79 -18.37
CA VAL A 336 5.90 -51.99 -17.16
C VAL A 336 7.34 -52.20 -16.72
N ILE A 337 7.79 -53.45 -16.59
CA ILE A 337 9.19 -53.80 -16.26
C ILE A 337 10.15 -53.16 -17.27
N SER A 338 9.88 -53.24 -18.58
CA SER A 338 10.73 -52.62 -19.62
C SER A 338 10.75 -51.07 -19.60
N VAL A 339 9.82 -50.43 -18.89
CA VAL A 339 9.77 -48.97 -18.66
C VAL A 339 10.48 -48.63 -17.36
N GLU A 340 10.26 -49.39 -16.29
CA GLU A 340 10.95 -49.25 -15.01
C GLU A 340 12.45 -49.51 -15.16
N GLU A 341 12.86 -50.53 -15.91
CA GLU A 341 14.27 -50.74 -16.29
C GLU A 341 14.90 -49.53 -16.99
N LYS A 342 14.16 -48.85 -17.87
CA LYS A 342 14.66 -47.67 -18.59
C LYS A 342 14.79 -46.47 -17.66
N GLU A 343 13.84 -46.29 -16.76
CA GLU A 343 13.93 -45.23 -15.75
C GLU A 343 15.02 -45.53 -14.72
N ILE A 344 15.22 -46.78 -14.31
CA ILE A 344 16.35 -47.21 -13.48
C ILE A 344 17.68 -46.97 -14.21
N LYS A 345 17.79 -47.30 -15.51
CA LYS A 345 18.98 -46.99 -16.33
C LYS A 345 19.22 -45.48 -16.45
N ARG A 346 18.15 -44.67 -16.57
CA ARG A 346 18.21 -43.21 -16.56
C ARG A 346 18.66 -42.65 -15.21
N LEU A 347 18.09 -43.13 -14.11
CA LEU A 347 18.44 -42.74 -12.74
C LEU A 347 19.89 -43.12 -12.39
N LYS A 348 20.37 -44.27 -12.88
CA LYS A 348 21.79 -44.65 -12.80
C LYS A 348 22.67 -43.69 -13.59
N ALA A 349 22.37 -43.40 -14.85
CA ALA A 349 23.11 -42.42 -15.64
C ALA A 349 23.13 -41.02 -14.99
N LEU A 350 22.06 -40.61 -14.31
CA LEU A 350 22.00 -39.37 -13.53
C LEU A 350 22.89 -39.44 -12.27
N ALA A 351 22.90 -40.55 -11.54
CA ALA A 351 23.76 -40.77 -10.37
C ALA A 351 25.25 -40.90 -10.75
N GLU A 352 25.54 -41.42 -11.96
CA GLU A 352 26.87 -41.49 -12.58
C GLU A 352 27.33 -40.15 -13.18
N GLY A 353 26.50 -39.09 -13.11
CA GLY A 353 26.82 -37.75 -13.60
C GLY A 353 26.75 -37.58 -15.12
N GLY A 354 26.20 -38.56 -15.86
CA GLY A 354 26.10 -38.61 -17.32
C GLY A 354 25.04 -37.68 -17.93
N LEU A 355 25.03 -36.41 -17.53
CA LEU A 355 24.07 -35.40 -17.98
C LEU A 355 24.61 -34.66 -19.22
N ASP A 356 23.90 -34.72 -20.35
CA ASP A 356 24.26 -33.98 -21.57
C ASP A 356 24.25 -32.46 -21.30
N PRO A 357 25.38 -31.74 -21.39
CA PRO A 357 25.41 -30.29 -21.15
C PRO A 357 24.55 -29.52 -22.16
N ALA A 358 24.38 -30.04 -23.38
CA ALA A 358 23.49 -29.44 -24.37
C ALA A 358 22.00 -29.64 -24.05
N SER A 359 21.64 -30.50 -23.09
CA SER A 359 20.27 -30.61 -22.56
C SER A 359 20.02 -29.59 -21.44
N ILE A 360 21.03 -29.33 -20.58
CA ILE A 360 21.00 -28.32 -19.52
C ILE A 360 20.81 -26.94 -20.14
N LEU A 361 21.66 -26.57 -21.12
CA LEU A 361 21.60 -25.27 -21.78
C LEU A 361 20.24 -24.99 -22.43
N LYS A 362 19.61 -25.99 -23.06
CA LYS A 362 18.25 -25.87 -23.61
C LYS A 362 17.21 -25.63 -22.52
N PHE A 363 17.28 -26.35 -21.41
CA PHE A 363 16.38 -26.15 -20.28
C PHE A 363 16.55 -24.77 -19.64
N GLU A 364 17.78 -24.26 -19.54
CA GLU A 364 18.06 -22.88 -19.11
C GLU A 364 17.59 -21.83 -20.11
N GLU A 365 17.66 -22.09 -21.42
CA GLU A 365 17.09 -21.23 -22.46
C GLU A 365 15.57 -21.18 -22.38
N GLU A 366 14.90 -22.33 -22.27
CA GLU A 366 13.45 -22.42 -22.07
C GLU A 366 13.02 -21.71 -20.79
N LYS A 367 13.72 -21.93 -19.66
CA LYS A 367 13.42 -21.26 -18.39
C LYS A 367 13.56 -19.74 -18.53
N ARG A 368 14.62 -19.26 -19.18
CA ARG A 368 14.81 -17.82 -19.48
C ARG A 368 13.79 -17.27 -20.47
N GLN A 369 13.26 -18.07 -21.39
CA GLN A 369 12.18 -17.66 -22.30
C GLN A 369 10.86 -17.50 -21.53
N ARG A 370 10.43 -18.52 -20.77
CA ARG A 370 9.21 -18.49 -19.95
C ARG A 370 9.21 -17.32 -18.96
N GLN A 371 10.34 -17.05 -18.30
CA GLN A 371 10.49 -15.91 -17.39
C GLN A 371 10.28 -14.56 -18.09
N ARG A 372 10.82 -14.37 -19.31
CA ARG A 372 10.58 -13.14 -20.11
C ARG A 372 9.12 -13.03 -20.55
N GLU A 373 8.47 -14.14 -20.87
CA GLU A 373 7.05 -14.17 -21.25
C GLU A 373 6.16 -13.80 -20.05
N GLU A 374 6.41 -14.37 -18.86
CA GLU A 374 5.77 -13.95 -17.60
C GLU A 374 5.97 -12.46 -17.30
N GLU A 375 7.19 -11.94 -17.48
CA GLU A 375 7.50 -10.52 -17.29
C GLU A 375 6.71 -9.64 -18.26
N LEU A 376 6.66 -10.00 -19.55
CA LEU A 376 5.90 -9.28 -20.57
C LEU A 376 4.38 -9.32 -20.32
N LEU A 377 3.85 -10.43 -19.79
CA LEU A 377 2.44 -10.54 -19.38
C LEU A 377 2.16 -9.65 -18.17
N ARG A 378 2.98 -9.73 -17.11
CA ARG A 378 2.89 -8.86 -15.91
C ARG A 378 3.01 -7.37 -16.25
N ILE A 379 3.80 -7.00 -17.26
CA ILE A 379 3.90 -5.62 -17.77
C ILE A 379 2.60 -5.20 -18.45
N GLN A 380 2.00 -6.06 -19.28
CA GLN A 380 0.70 -5.79 -19.93
C GLN A 380 -0.44 -5.68 -18.91
N GLU A 381 -0.50 -6.55 -17.91
CA GLU A 381 -1.48 -6.51 -16.82
C GLU A 381 -1.38 -5.20 -16.04
N LYS A 382 -0.17 -4.83 -15.58
CA LYS A 382 0.08 -3.57 -14.88
C LYS A 382 -0.28 -2.35 -15.72
N HIS A 383 -0.03 -2.39 -17.04
CA HIS A 383 -0.41 -1.33 -17.96
C HIS A 383 -1.94 -1.20 -18.12
N LEU A 384 -2.65 -2.32 -18.30
CA LEU A 384 -4.11 -2.33 -18.40
C LEU A 384 -4.78 -1.88 -17.09
N LEU A 385 -4.28 -2.36 -15.94
CA LEU A 385 -4.73 -1.92 -14.63
C LEU A 385 -4.52 -0.42 -14.43
N ALA A 386 -3.34 0.13 -14.75
CA ALA A 386 -3.07 1.56 -14.66
C ALA A 386 -3.99 2.41 -15.56
N LEU A 387 -4.29 1.93 -16.78
CA LEU A 387 -5.28 2.56 -17.66
C LEU A 387 -6.70 2.51 -17.07
N LEU A 388 -7.09 1.38 -16.46
CA LEU A 388 -8.41 1.21 -15.84
C LEU A 388 -8.56 2.09 -14.59
N THR A 389 -7.54 2.16 -13.73
CA THR A 389 -7.47 3.10 -12.59
C THR A 389 -7.61 4.55 -13.07
N ARG A 390 -6.99 4.91 -14.20
CA ARG A 390 -7.12 6.26 -14.78
C ARG A 390 -8.55 6.56 -15.23
N GLU A 391 -9.22 5.62 -15.92
CA GLU A 391 -10.61 5.83 -16.34
C GLU A 391 -11.57 5.87 -15.13
N ASN A 392 -11.36 5.04 -14.11
CA ASN A 392 -12.09 5.12 -12.84
C ASN A 392 -11.92 6.47 -12.14
N ALA A 393 -10.70 7.04 -12.16
CA ALA A 393 -10.46 8.38 -11.61
C ALA A 393 -11.16 9.49 -12.40
N PHE A 394 -11.31 9.33 -13.72
CA PHE A 394 -12.11 10.25 -14.54
C PHE A 394 -13.61 10.14 -14.24
N THR A 395 -14.16 8.93 -14.10
CA THR A 395 -15.60 8.74 -13.81
C THR A 395 -15.97 9.17 -12.40
N ALA A 396 -15.12 8.94 -11.40
CA ALA A 396 -15.28 9.47 -10.05
C ALA A 396 -15.16 11.01 -9.97
N LYS A 397 -14.25 11.62 -10.76
CA LYS A 397 -14.19 13.08 -10.88
C LYS A 397 -15.45 13.65 -11.55
N GLN A 398 -16.06 12.92 -12.50
CA GLN A 398 -17.31 13.33 -13.12
C GLN A 398 -18.48 13.29 -12.13
N SER A 399 -18.66 12.20 -11.36
CA SER A 399 -19.74 12.15 -10.37
C SER A 399 -19.62 13.27 -9.35
N LEU A 400 -18.44 13.51 -8.77
CA LEU A 400 -18.24 14.62 -7.82
C LEU A 400 -18.59 16.01 -8.41
N LEU A 401 -18.36 16.23 -9.71
CA LEU A 401 -18.77 17.47 -10.37
C LEU A 401 -20.28 17.54 -10.62
N ASP A 402 -20.95 16.41 -10.83
CA ASP A 402 -22.39 16.33 -11.00
C ASP A 402 -23.12 16.45 -9.64
N ASP A 403 -22.57 15.87 -8.57
CA ASP A 403 -23.02 16.03 -7.18
C ASP A 403 -22.95 17.50 -6.74
N VAL A 404 -21.85 18.19 -7.05
CA VAL A 404 -21.67 19.63 -6.78
C VAL A 404 -22.65 20.50 -7.57
N LYS A 405 -23.01 20.12 -8.81
CA LYS A 405 -24.08 20.81 -9.57
C LYS A 405 -25.44 20.61 -8.90
N ALA A 406 -25.79 19.37 -8.55
CA ALA A 406 -27.06 19.05 -7.92
C ALA A 406 -27.24 19.78 -6.58
N HIS A 407 -26.19 19.87 -5.77
CA HIS A 407 -26.19 20.66 -4.54
C HIS A 407 -26.27 22.18 -4.81
N ALA A 408 -25.54 22.69 -5.81
CA ALA A 408 -25.67 24.10 -6.21
C ALA A 408 -27.09 24.43 -6.73
N GLU A 409 -27.80 23.46 -7.33
CA GLU A 409 -29.20 23.60 -7.70
C GLU A 409 -30.16 23.53 -6.50
N SER A 410 -29.89 22.71 -5.48
CA SER A 410 -30.70 22.71 -4.24
C SER A 410 -30.57 24.06 -3.53
N VAL A 411 -29.35 24.54 -3.31
CA VAL A 411 -29.06 25.84 -2.68
C VAL A 411 -29.66 27.01 -3.47
N ARG A 412 -29.72 26.93 -4.81
CA ARG A 412 -30.43 27.92 -5.64
C ARG A 412 -31.95 27.93 -5.36
N LYS A 413 -32.57 26.76 -5.27
CA LYS A 413 -34.02 26.61 -4.98
C LYS A 413 -34.35 27.05 -3.54
N GLU A 414 -33.53 26.64 -2.57
CA GLU A 414 -33.63 27.07 -1.17
C GLU A 414 -33.53 28.61 -1.06
N ARG A 415 -32.56 29.23 -1.75
CA ARG A 415 -32.40 30.69 -1.80
C ARG A 415 -33.61 31.39 -2.45
N GLN A 416 -34.20 30.82 -3.51
CA GLN A 416 -35.44 31.36 -4.09
C GLN A 416 -36.59 31.31 -3.06
N GLN A 417 -36.83 30.16 -2.44
CA GLN A 417 -37.85 30.02 -1.39
C GLN A 417 -37.64 30.97 -0.19
N LEU A 418 -36.40 31.32 0.14
CA LEU A 418 -36.10 32.32 1.17
C LEU A 418 -36.44 33.74 0.71
N TYR A 419 -36.17 34.11 -0.55
CA TYR A 419 -36.63 35.40 -1.09
C TYR A 419 -38.16 35.48 -1.15
N ASP A 420 -38.85 34.43 -1.60
CA ASP A 420 -40.32 34.39 -1.66
C ASP A 420 -40.96 34.56 -0.27
N LYS A 421 -40.31 34.04 0.78
CA LYS A 421 -40.74 34.22 2.18
C LYS A 421 -40.46 35.63 2.69
N LEU A 422 -39.30 36.20 2.34
CA LEU A 422 -38.91 37.57 2.73
C LEU A 422 -39.82 38.60 2.04
N GLU A 423 -40.18 38.37 0.78
CA GLU A 423 -41.18 39.16 0.02
C GLU A 423 -42.52 39.19 0.75
N LYS A 424 -43.11 38.02 1.05
CA LYS A 424 -44.38 37.90 1.77
C LYS A 424 -44.32 38.48 3.18
N TRP A 425 -43.17 38.39 3.85
CA TRP A 425 -42.96 39.04 5.14
C TRP A 425 -42.98 40.58 5.02
N ARG A 426 -42.32 41.15 4.00
CA ARG A 426 -42.39 42.60 3.71
C ARG A 426 -43.82 43.03 3.36
N GLU A 427 -44.55 42.27 2.54
CA GLU A 427 -45.94 42.56 2.20
C GLU A 427 -46.84 42.60 3.44
N ASN A 428 -46.69 41.63 4.34
CA ASN A 428 -47.48 41.58 5.57
C ASN A 428 -47.08 42.70 6.53
N HIS A 429 -45.79 42.94 6.73
CA HIS A 429 -45.32 44.01 7.61
C HIS A 429 -45.68 45.41 7.09
N ASN A 430 -45.72 45.61 5.76
CA ASN A 430 -46.22 46.83 5.16
C ASN A 430 -47.73 47.02 5.42
N LYS A 431 -48.54 45.95 5.40
CA LYS A 431 -49.97 46.02 5.76
C LYS A 431 -50.16 46.36 7.25
N GLU A 432 -49.42 45.69 8.13
CA GLU A 432 -49.39 46.00 9.57
C GLU A 432 -49.03 47.48 9.82
N MET A 433 -48.03 48.00 9.11
CA MET A 433 -47.61 49.40 9.22
C MET A 433 -48.67 50.37 8.67
N MET A 434 -49.31 50.05 7.54
CA MET A 434 -50.41 50.86 6.99
C MET A 434 -51.58 50.91 7.97
N GLU A 435 -52.00 49.78 8.53
CA GLU A 435 -53.05 49.73 9.56
C GLU A 435 -52.71 50.59 10.79
N ILE A 436 -51.44 50.62 11.23
CA ILE A 436 -50.99 51.46 12.35
C ILE A 436 -51.05 52.94 11.97
N VAL A 437 -50.61 53.30 10.76
CA VAL A 437 -50.65 54.68 10.25
C VAL A 437 -52.09 55.18 10.09
N GLU A 438 -53.00 54.33 9.61
CA GLU A 438 -54.44 54.62 9.51
C GLU A 438 -55.04 54.87 10.90
N LYS A 439 -54.80 53.98 11.88
CA LYS A 439 -55.25 54.16 13.28
C LYS A 439 -54.66 55.42 13.92
N CYS A 440 -53.41 55.77 13.63
CA CYS A 440 -52.81 57.03 14.07
C CYS A 440 -53.48 58.25 13.41
N HIS A 441 -53.90 58.15 12.15
CA HIS A 441 -54.60 59.22 11.45
C HIS A 441 -56.04 59.41 11.95
N GLU A 442 -56.76 58.32 12.26
CA GLU A 442 -58.07 58.35 12.93
C GLU A 442 -57.98 59.05 14.30
N ILE A 443 -56.97 58.72 15.12
CA ILE A 443 -56.70 59.38 16.40
C ILE A 443 -56.38 60.86 16.19
N GLU A 444 -55.59 61.22 15.18
CA GLU A 444 -55.28 62.62 14.88
C GLU A 444 -56.54 63.39 14.45
N GLN A 445 -57.36 62.84 13.55
CA GLN A 445 -58.63 63.43 13.13
C GLN A 445 -59.56 63.65 14.33
N ALA A 446 -59.81 62.61 15.13
CA ALA A 446 -60.64 62.70 16.34
C ALA A 446 -60.10 63.73 17.35
N SER A 447 -58.77 63.86 17.49
CA SER A 447 -58.17 64.89 18.35
C SER A 447 -58.38 66.31 17.84
N ARG A 448 -58.33 66.52 16.51
CA ARG A 448 -58.60 67.81 15.86
C ARG A 448 -60.09 68.17 15.95
N GLU A 449 -60.97 67.19 15.77
CA GLU A 449 -62.43 67.36 15.94
C GLU A 449 -62.80 67.71 17.38
N ALA A 450 -62.27 66.98 18.37
CA ALA A 450 -62.47 67.29 19.79
C ALA A 450 -61.89 68.66 20.18
N PHE A 451 -60.76 69.07 19.61
CA PHE A 451 -60.18 70.40 19.82
C PHE A 451 -61.03 71.51 19.21
N ASN A 452 -61.56 71.32 18.00
CA ASN A 452 -62.48 72.25 17.34
C ASN A 452 -63.80 72.36 18.13
N ALA A 453 -64.39 71.24 18.55
CA ALA A 453 -65.57 71.21 19.40
C ALA A 453 -65.33 71.93 20.74
N MET A 454 -64.18 71.73 21.38
CA MET A 454 -63.79 72.48 22.59
C MET A 454 -63.63 73.99 22.34
N ILE A 455 -63.14 74.39 21.17
CA ILE A 455 -63.06 75.80 20.77
C ILE A 455 -64.46 76.37 20.55
N ASP A 456 -65.35 75.65 19.88
CA ASP A 456 -66.71 76.12 19.61
C ASP A 456 -67.59 76.13 20.86
N GLU A 457 -67.43 75.16 21.77
CA GLU A 457 -67.95 75.24 23.14
C GLU A 457 -67.42 76.48 23.89
N LYS A 458 -66.13 76.81 23.76
CA LYS A 458 -65.55 78.01 24.40
C LYS A 458 -66.06 79.31 23.76
N LYS A 459 -66.35 79.32 22.45
CA LYS A 459 -67.02 80.45 21.78
C LYS A 459 -68.48 80.56 22.24
N GLN A 460 -69.22 79.45 22.31
CA GLN A 460 -70.59 79.39 22.81
C GLN A 460 -70.64 79.85 24.26
N LYS A 461 -69.89 79.22 25.17
CA LYS A 461 -69.79 79.62 26.58
C LYS A 461 -69.24 81.05 26.75
N GLY A 462 -68.41 81.54 25.83
CA GLY A 462 -67.95 82.93 25.81
C GLY A 462 -69.03 83.93 25.34
N ALA A 463 -69.87 83.53 24.39
CA ALA A 463 -71.03 84.30 23.93
C ALA A 463 -72.17 84.26 24.95
N GLU A 464 -72.43 83.09 25.55
CA GLU A 464 -73.31 82.89 26.69
C GLU A 464 -72.81 83.70 27.88
N VAL A 465 -71.55 83.63 28.31
CA VAL A 465 -71.02 84.48 29.38
C VAL A 465 -70.98 85.95 28.97
N SER A 466 -70.89 86.32 27.69
CA SER A 466 -71.08 87.71 27.25
C SER A 466 -72.54 88.15 27.26
N GLU A 467 -73.48 87.25 26.99
CA GLU A 467 -74.92 87.52 27.05
C GLU A 467 -75.42 87.50 28.49
N GLU A 468 -75.01 86.53 29.29
CA GLU A 468 -75.16 86.48 30.73
C GLU A 468 -74.41 87.63 31.40
N SER A 469 -73.26 88.10 30.94
CA SER A 469 -72.65 89.34 31.46
C SER A 469 -73.45 90.56 31.02
N ARG A 470 -74.03 90.58 29.81
CA ARG A 470 -74.99 91.64 29.42
C ARG A 470 -76.32 91.54 30.17
N ARG A 471 -76.79 90.35 30.54
CA ARG A 471 -78.02 90.08 31.32
C ARG A 471 -77.77 90.31 32.81
N LEU A 472 -76.58 90.01 33.32
CA LEU A 472 -76.05 90.28 34.66
C LEU A 472 -75.51 91.70 34.80
N LYS A 473 -75.32 92.45 33.71
CA LYS A 473 -75.08 93.90 33.72
C LYS A 473 -76.36 94.69 33.43
N THR A 474 -77.31 94.15 32.68
CA THR A 474 -78.69 94.66 32.70
C THR A 474 -79.48 94.15 33.88
N GLN A 475 -78.95 93.22 34.68
CA GLN A 475 -79.35 92.94 36.07
C GLN A 475 -78.46 93.75 37.02
N LEU A 476 -77.14 93.77 37.04
CA LEU A 476 -76.41 94.78 37.86
C LEU A 476 -76.64 96.26 37.43
N MET A 477 -77.53 96.51 36.46
CA MET A 477 -78.39 97.69 36.32
C MET A 477 -79.83 97.41 36.80
N LYS A 478 -80.70 96.61 36.13
CA LYS A 478 -82.09 96.37 36.58
C LYS A 478 -82.22 95.87 38.01
N GLN A 479 -81.37 94.90 38.39
CA GLN A 479 -80.96 94.26 39.66
C GLN A 479 -79.86 95.03 40.47
N ARG A 480 -79.44 96.22 40.05
CA ARG A 480 -79.08 97.32 40.95
C ARG A 480 -80.33 98.13 41.31
N GLU A 481 -81.29 98.19 40.40
CA GLU A 481 -82.49 98.99 40.46
C GLU A 481 -83.72 98.32 41.13
N GLU A 482 -83.84 97.05 41.58
CA GLU A 482 -83.15 95.76 41.39
C GLU A 482 -82.21 95.31 42.54
N GLU A 483 -81.65 96.23 43.32
CA GLU A 483 -81.11 95.99 44.68
C GLU A 483 -81.48 97.12 45.63
N THR A 484 -81.66 98.29 45.04
CA THR A 484 -82.94 98.97 45.07
C THR A 484 -84.20 98.00 44.88
N GLN A 485 -84.19 96.61 45.11
CA GLN A 485 -84.78 95.34 44.39
C GLN A 485 -84.52 93.70 44.87
N ARG A 486 -83.42 92.70 44.73
CA ARG A 486 -83.31 91.00 44.58
C ARG A 486 -82.05 89.69 44.71
N LYS A 487 -81.91 88.20 44.14
CA LYS A 487 -80.80 86.78 43.81
C LYS A 487 -80.82 84.89 43.46
N ILE A 488 -79.83 83.77 42.92
CA ILE A 488 -79.28 82.01 42.92
C ILE A 488 -79.22 80.30 42.02
N LYS A 489 -78.21 79.08 41.88
CA LYS A 489 -78.01 77.27 41.63
C LYS A 489 -77.18 75.90 40.58
N LEU A 490 -76.81 74.37 40.70
CA LEU A 490 -76.25 72.92 39.73
C LEU A 490 -75.48 71.17 39.93
N ILE A 491 -75.14 69.87 39.07
CA ILE A 491 -74.45 68.17 39.16
C ILE A 491 -73.90 66.72 38.05
N GLN A 492 -73.25 65.29 38.18
CA GLN A 492 -72.93 63.73 37.27
C GLN A 492 -71.85 62.15 37.34
N GLU A 493 -71.63 60.81 36.54
CA GLU A 493 -70.58 59.31 36.43
C GLU A 493 -70.57 57.51 35.77
N ILE A 494 -69.52 56.36 35.50
CA ILE A 494 -69.15 54.57 35.37
C ILE A 494 -68.70 53.07 34.26
N LYS A 495 -67.79 51.79 34.32
CA LYS A 495 -67.61 50.02 33.80
C LYS A 495 -66.46 48.75 32.96
N THR A 496 -66.17 47.19 32.96
CA THR A 496 -65.14 45.90 32.18
C THR A 496 -64.85 44.00 32.15
N ILE A 497 -64.14 42.87 31.30
CA ILE A 497 -63.61 41.11 31.36
C ILE A 497 -62.94 39.68 30.24
N GLN A 498 -62.13 38.32 30.34
CA GLN A 498 -61.79 36.74 29.48
C GLN A 498 -60.54 35.28 29.39
N SER A 499 -60.40 33.82 28.79
CA SER A 499 -59.20 32.46 28.51
C SER A 499 -59.07 30.64 27.89
N LEU A 500 -57.98 29.55 27.52
CA LEU A 500 -57.73 27.78 27.07
C LEU A 500 -56.31 26.62 26.53
N ARG A 501 -55.75 25.18 26.09
CA ARG A 501 -55.63 23.38 25.77
C ARG A 501 -54.32 22.13 25.14
N ALA A 502 -54.11 20.56 24.95
CA ALA A 502 -52.90 19.30 24.39
C ALA A 502 -52.78 17.44 23.87
N LEU A 503 -51.69 16.37 23.41
CA LEU A 503 -51.41 14.60 22.97
C LEU A 503 -49.95 13.45 22.49
N PRO A 504 -49.38 12.04 21.93
CA PRO A 504 -49.27 10.29 21.40
C PRO A 504 -47.97 8.88 21.19
N PHE A 505 -47.80 7.45 20.51
CA PHE A 505 -46.74 5.92 20.43
C PHE A 505 -46.28 4.52 19.20
N LYS A 506 -45.60 3.10 18.86
CA LYS A 506 -44.71 1.50 19.02
C LYS A 506 -43.99 0.14 17.88
N ASP A 507 -43.31 -1.28 18.00
CA ASP A 507 -42.37 -2.57 17.18
C ASP A 507 -42.09 -4.39 17.27
N PHE A 508 -41.01 -5.33 16.81
CA PHE A 508 -40.36 -6.88 17.16
C PHE A 508 -40.10 -8.41 16.35
N ASP A 509 -39.55 -9.67 16.85
CA ASP A 509 -38.94 -11.07 16.22
C ASP A 509 -38.98 -12.71 16.82
N PRO A 510 -38.40 -13.93 16.24
CA PRO A 510 -38.54 -15.56 16.50
C PRO A 510 -37.40 -16.84 16.45
N THR A 511 -37.58 -18.29 16.52
CA THR A 511 -36.55 -19.59 16.56
C THR A 511 -36.89 -21.27 16.35
N GLU A 512 -35.99 -22.41 16.39
CA GLU A 512 -36.08 -24.00 15.97
C GLU A 512 -35.20 -25.37 16.56
N SER A 513 -35.34 -26.78 16.22
CA SER A 513 -34.43 -28.15 16.37
C SER A 513 -35.03 -29.75 16.32
N SER A 514 -34.56 -31.13 16.38
CA SER A 514 -33.41 -32.28 16.24
C SER A 514 -33.69 -33.97 16.36
N GLY A 515 -32.82 -35.12 16.17
CA GLY A 515 -33.01 -36.73 16.41
C GLY A 515 -32.03 -38.06 15.97
N LEU A 516 -32.13 -39.47 16.35
CA LEU A 516 -31.21 -40.82 16.08
C LEU A 516 -31.60 -42.47 16.35
N GLY A 517 -30.83 -43.67 16.06
CA GLY A 517 -31.02 -45.27 16.41
C GLY A 517 -30.13 -46.64 15.91
N LEU A 518 -30.22 -48.02 16.36
CA LEU A 518 -29.40 -49.44 16.09
C LEU A 518 -30.01 -50.99 16.45
N LEU A 519 -29.60 -52.40 16.46
CA LEU A 519 -28.60 -53.62 16.05
C LEU A 519 -28.89 -55.28 16.41
N CYS A 520 -28.16 -56.49 16.02
CA CYS A 520 -28.18 -58.04 16.56
C CYS A 520 -27.69 -59.50 15.79
N GLU A 521 -27.49 -60.84 16.36
CA GLU A 521 -26.92 -62.28 15.80
C GLU A 521 -27.16 -63.88 16.40
N MET A 522 -26.59 -65.15 15.97
CA MET A 522 -26.85 -66.73 16.38
C MET A 522 -25.91 -68.15 16.08
N SER A 523 -26.17 -69.55 16.41
CA SER A 523 -25.31 -70.94 16.23
C SER A 523 -25.82 -72.58 16.32
N LEU A 524 -25.05 -73.82 16.28
CA LEU A 524 -25.45 -75.43 16.17
C LEU A 524 -24.51 -76.85 16.48
N ALA A 525 -24.83 -78.26 16.29
CA ALA A 525 -24.20 -79.68 16.83
C ALA A 525 -24.08 -81.27 16.13
N GLU A 526 -23.92 -82.54 16.83
CA GLU A 526 -23.25 -84.05 16.75
C GLU A 526 -23.44 -85.37 15.75
N LEU A 527 -23.89 -86.65 16.11
CA LEU A 527 -23.71 -88.12 15.58
C LEU A 527 -23.53 -88.44 14.07
N LYS A 528 -23.48 -87.43 13.22
CA LYS A 528 -22.97 -87.42 11.85
C LYS A 528 -21.46 -87.78 11.79
N GLU A 529 -20.95 -88.72 12.59
CA GLU A 529 -19.52 -88.82 12.95
C GLU A 529 -18.78 -90.06 12.43
N ARG A 530 -19.26 -91.31 12.58
CA ARG A 530 -18.39 -92.48 12.27
C ARG A 530 -18.47 -92.97 10.83
N LEU A 531 -19.66 -92.93 10.24
CA LEU A 531 -19.83 -93.03 8.78
C LEU A 531 -19.28 -91.78 8.06
N PHE A 532 -19.21 -90.66 8.78
CA PHE A 532 -18.38 -89.51 8.44
C PHE A 532 -16.90 -89.90 8.52
N TRP A 533 -16.30 -90.38 9.61
CA TRP A 533 -14.85 -90.66 9.70
C TRP A 533 -14.28 -91.58 8.60
N THR A 534 -15.05 -92.48 7.99
CA THR A 534 -14.59 -93.27 6.82
C THR A 534 -14.88 -92.62 5.48
N LYS A 535 -16.03 -91.95 5.30
CA LYS A 535 -16.24 -91.06 4.14
C LYS A 535 -15.21 -89.95 4.14
N MET A 536 -15.03 -89.25 5.25
CA MET A 536 -13.94 -88.33 5.59
C MET A 536 -12.60 -88.89 5.18
N LYS A 537 -12.20 -90.13 5.49
CA LYS A 537 -10.88 -90.66 5.08
C LYS A 537 -10.70 -90.89 3.57
N LEU A 538 -11.69 -91.47 2.88
CA LEU A 538 -11.58 -91.71 1.44
C LEU A 538 -11.79 -90.40 0.66
N ASP A 539 -12.76 -89.60 1.10
CA ASP A 539 -12.86 -88.19 0.76
C ASP A 539 -11.57 -87.45 1.13
N GLU A 540 -10.81 -87.75 2.18
CA GLU A 540 -9.62 -87.02 2.62
C GLU A 540 -8.50 -87.28 1.64
N GLU A 541 -8.29 -88.51 1.17
CA GLU A 541 -7.37 -88.74 0.06
C GLU A 541 -7.80 -88.02 -1.22
N ILE A 542 -9.09 -88.08 -1.56
CA ILE A 542 -9.63 -87.42 -2.75
C ILE A 542 -9.59 -85.89 -2.59
N LYS A 543 -9.89 -85.35 -1.40
CA LYS A 543 -9.83 -83.95 -0.99
C LYS A 543 -8.38 -83.52 -0.93
N ASN A 544 -7.42 -84.32 -0.48
CA ASN A 544 -5.99 -84.00 -0.41
C ASN A 544 -5.39 -83.96 -1.82
N ARG A 545 -5.69 -84.92 -2.69
CA ARG A 545 -5.28 -84.88 -4.10
C ARG A 545 -5.94 -83.70 -4.83
N LYS A 546 -7.25 -83.50 -4.65
CA LYS A 546 -7.98 -82.31 -5.16
C LYS A 546 -7.43 -81.02 -4.56
N PHE A 547 -7.04 -80.98 -3.29
CA PHE A 547 -6.52 -79.82 -2.55
C PHE A 547 -5.10 -79.49 -2.98
N VAL A 548 -4.22 -80.46 -3.26
CA VAL A 548 -2.92 -80.18 -3.87
C VAL A 548 -3.11 -79.57 -5.26
N ILE A 549 -3.98 -80.16 -6.10
CA ILE A 549 -4.28 -79.63 -7.45
C ILE A 549 -5.00 -78.27 -7.39
N GLN A 550 -5.91 -78.09 -6.44
CA GLN A 550 -6.68 -76.87 -6.22
C GLN A 550 -5.80 -75.77 -5.65
N ARG A 551 -4.99 -76.05 -4.62
CA ARG A 551 -3.99 -75.14 -4.03
C ARG A 551 -2.94 -74.73 -5.06
N GLU A 552 -2.58 -75.60 -6.01
CA GLU A 552 -1.69 -75.23 -7.12
C GLU A 552 -2.40 -74.36 -8.17
N ARG A 553 -3.63 -74.70 -8.56
CA ARG A 553 -4.47 -73.83 -9.40
C ARG A 553 -4.79 -72.50 -8.71
N GLU A 554 -4.88 -72.46 -7.38
CA GLU A 554 -5.10 -71.27 -6.56
C GLU A 554 -3.83 -70.46 -6.41
N ARG A 555 -2.65 -71.07 -6.19
CA ARG A 555 -1.35 -70.38 -6.29
C ARG A 555 -1.21 -69.68 -7.64
N GLN A 556 -1.53 -70.37 -8.73
CA GLN A 556 -1.46 -69.81 -10.09
C GLN A 556 -2.50 -68.70 -10.32
N LYS A 557 -3.77 -68.90 -9.89
CA LYS A 557 -4.80 -67.84 -9.92
C LYS A 557 -4.40 -66.64 -9.07
N ASN A 558 -3.86 -66.85 -7.88
CA ASN A 558 -3.44 -65.80 -6.96
C ASN A 558 -2.25 -65.03 -7.54
N LEU A 559 -1.22 -65.71 -8.06
CA LEU A 559 -0.11 -65.06 -8.78
C LEU A 559 -0.59 -64.17 -9.95
N ILE A 560 -1.57 -64.63 -10.74
CA ILE A 560 -2.18 -63.82 -11.80
C ILE A 560 -3.06 -62.69 -11.26
N ASN A 561 -3.75 -62.88 -10.13
CA ASN A 561 -4.55 -61.85 -9.49
C ASN A 561 -3.69 -60.81 -8.74
N ASP A 562 -2.54 -61.20 -8.21
CA ASP A 562 -1.62 -60.32 -7.48
C ASP A 562 -0.73 -59.54 -8.45
N THR A 563 -0.35 -60.11 -9.60
CA THR A 563 0.22 -59.34 -10.71
C THR A 563 -0.80 -58.37 -11.33
N ARG A 564 -2.09 -58.73 -11.41
CA ARG A 564 -3.18 -57.77 -11.75
C ARG A 564 -3.27 -56.63 -10.72
N LYS A 565 -3.36 -56.93 -9.42
CA LYS A 565 -3.38 -55.92 -8.34
C LYS A 565 -2.13 -55.02 -8.39
N ALA A 566 -0.96 -55.57 -8.71
CA ALA A 566 0.27 -54.81 -8.88
C ALA A 566 0.19 -53.85 -10.09
N LEU A 567 -0.30 -54.32 -11.24
CA LEU A 567 -0.57 -53.47 -12.40
C LEU A 567 -1.62 -52.38 -12.11
N GLU A 568 -2.67 -52.69 -11.36
CA GLU A 568 -3.71 -51.73 -10.97
C GLU A 568 -3.17 -50.67 -10.01
N LYS A 569 -2.36 -51.07 -9.01
CA LYS A 569 -1.63 -50.14 -8.14
C LYS A 569 -0.68 -49.25 -8.94
N TYR A 570 0.14 -49.83 -9.84
CA TYR A 570 1.03 -49.06 -10.73
C TYR A 570 0.25 -48.04 -11.58
N LYS A 571 -0.86 -48.45 -12.19
CA LYS A 571 -1.74 -47.57 -12.98
C LYS A 571 -2.33 -46.46 -12.13
N ALA A 572 -2.83 -46.77 -10.93
CA ALA A 572 -3.38 -45.78 -10.00
C ALA A 572 -2.33 -44.75 -9.56
N SER A 573 -1.14 -45.20 -9.14
CA SER A 573 -0.01 -44.33 -8.79
C SER A 573 0.41 -43.43 -9.95
N LYS A 574 0.47 -43.97 -11.18
CA LYS A 574 0.86 -43.21 -12.38
C LYS A 574 -0.20 -42.17 -12.79
N CYS A 575 -1.48 -42.51 -12.69
CA CYS A 575 -2.57 -41.56 -12.91
C CYS A 575 -2.61 -40.47 -11.83
N ALA A 576 -2.26 -40.79 -10.59
CA ALA A 576 -2.11 -39.80 -9.53
C ALA A 576 -0.99 -38.79 -9.85
N VAL A 577 0.24 -39.24 -10.13
CA VAL A 577 1.37 -38.35 -10.46
C VAL A 577 1.04 -37.43 -11.64
N SER A 578 0.53 -37.98 -12.75
CA SER A 578 0.19 -37.20 -13.95
C SER A 578 -0.90 -36.15 -13.71
N SER A 579 -1.84 -36.40 -12.78
CA SER A 579 -2.87 -35.43 -12.38
C SER A 579 -2.28 -34.25 -11.59
N TRP A 580 -1.26 -34.48 -10.76
CA TRP A 580 -0.57 -33.43 -10.01
C TRP A 580 0.34 -32.59 -10.91
N GLU A 581 1.08 -33.22 -11.82
CA GLU A 581 1.88 -32.52 -12.85
C GLU A 581 1.01 -31.60 -13.72
N SER A 582 -0.15 -32.11 -14.17
CA SER A 582 -1.12 -31.35 -14.97
C SER A 582 -1.70 -30.15 -14.20
N ARG A 583 -1.91 -30.28 -12.89
CA ARG A 583 -2.36 -29.18 -12.03
C ARG A 583 -1.29 -28.11 -11.84
N GLN A 584 -0.01 -28.47 -11.68
CA GLN A 584 1.07 -27.48 -11.54
C GLN A 584 1.38 -26.74 -12.85
N GLN A 585 1.20 -27.37 -14.01
CA GLN A 585 1.34 -26.72 -15.32
C GLN A 585 0.14 -25.82 -15.71
N SER A 586 -0.92 -25.77 -14.89
CA SER A 586 -2.09 -24.92 -15.12
C SER A 586 -1.86 -23.47 -14.63
N GLN A 587 -0.82 -22.80 -15.14
CA GLN A 587 -0.51 -21.40 -14.78
C GLN A 587 -0.78 -20.39 -15.91
N VAL A 588 -1.65 -19.43 -15.60
CA VAL A 588 -1.49 -17.99 -15.84
C VAL A 588 -0.99 -17.55 -17.23
N THR A 589 -1.75 -17.85 -18.30
CA THR A 589 -1.58 -17.16 -19.60
C THR A 589 -2.90 -16.85 -20.30
N SER A 590 -3.12 -15.57 -20.63
CA SER A 590 -4.14 -14.98 -21.56
C SER A 590 -5.52 -14.51 -21.05
N PRO A 591 -6.42 -15.31 -20.42
CA PRO A 591 -7.83 -14.93 -20.31
C PRO A 591 -8.07 -13.73 -19.39
N GLU A 592 -7.23 -13.54 -18.37
CA GLU A 592 -7.32 -12.40 -17.45
C GLU A 592 -6.94 -11.08 -18.13
N ILE A 593 -5.93 -11.09 -19.01
CA ILE A 593 -5.52 -9.92 -19.81
C ILE A 593 -6.65 -9.50 -20.75
N ASP A 594 -7.29 -10.44 -21.42
CA ASP A 594 -8.42 -10.13 -22.32
C ASP A 594 -9.69 -9.70 -21.55
N ALA A 595 -9.90 -10.21 -20.33
CA ALA A 595 -10.93 -9.70 -19.42
C ALA A 595 -10.63 -8.26 -18.95
N LEU A 596 -9.37 -7.92 -18.67
CA LEU A 596 -8.94 -6.55 -18.35
C LEU A 596 -9.08 -5.60 -19.55
N ARG A 597 -8.80 -6.07 -20.78
CA ARG A 597 -9.04 -5.30 -22.01
C ARG A 597 -10.52 -4.96 -22.19
N LYS A 598 -11.42 -5.95 -22.05
CA LYS A 598 -12.88 -5.74 -22.14
C LYS A 598 -13.38 -4.73 -21.09
N LYS A 599 -13.02 -4.90 -19.82
CA LYS A 599 -13.36 -3.95 -18.74
C LYS A 599 -12.87 -2.52 -19.00
N LEU A 600 -11.70 -2.38 -19.63
CA LEU A 600 -11.15 -1.08 -20.02
C LEU A 600 -11.90 -0.45 -21.21
N GLU A 601 -12.39 -1.26 -22.16
CA GLU A 601 -13.23 -0.81 -23.27
C GLU A 601 -14.63 -0.41 -22.80
N GLU A 602 -15.24 -1.19 -21.90
CA GLU A 602 -16.50 -0.86 -21.21
C GLU A 602 -16.41 0.49 -20.48
N GLN A 603 -15.38 0.70 -19.64
CA GLN A 603 -15.14 1.98 -18.95
C GLN A 603 -14.99 3.17 -19.93
N LYS A 604 -14.24 2.99 -21.03
CA LYS A 604 -14.10 4.02 -22.08
C LYS A 604 -15.43 4.30 -22.78
N GLY A 605 -16.24 3.28 -23.04
CA GLY A 605 -17.58 3.39 -23.61
C GLY A 605 -18.52 4.21 -22.72
N MET A 606 -18.60 3.88 -21.44
CA MET A 606 -19.39 4.63 -20.45
C MET A 606 -18.98 6.10 -20.38
N ARG A 607 -17.67 6.40 -20.42
CA ARG A 607 -17.15 7.78 -20.44
C ARG A 607 -17.53 8.53 -21.73
N LEU A 608 -17.54 7.86 -22.88
CA LEU A 608 -17.97 8.45 -24.16
C LEU A 608 -19.48 8.73 -24.16
N GLN A 609 -20.31 7.78 -23.71
CA GLN A 609 -21.75 7.98 -23.56
C GLN A 609 -22.08 9.15 -22.63
N LYS A 610 -21.48 9.20 -21.43
CA LYS A 610 -21.61 10.35 -20.52
C LYS A 610 -21.22 11.67 -21.20
N LYS A 611 -20.12 11.69 -21.96
CA LYS A 611 -19.70 12.91 -22.68
C LYS A 611 -20.72 13.35 -23.73
N MET A 612 -21.30 12.42 -24.49
CA MET A 612 -22.36 12.74 -25.47
C MET A 612 -23.64 13.25 -24.79
N MET A 613 -24.08 12.62 -23.69
CA MET A 613 -25.21 13.12 -22.89
C MET A 613 -24.95 14.51 -22.31
N SER A 614 -23.72 14.83 -21.90
CA SER A 614 -23.32 16.16 -21.42
C SER A 614 -23.10 17.21 -22.52
N SER A 615 -23.23 16.83 -23.79
CA SER A 615 -23.10 17.71 -24.97
C SER A 615 -24.40 17.83 -25.77
N SER A 616 -25.48 17.20 -25.28
CA SER A 616 -26.83 17.19 -25.86
C SER A 616 -27.87 17.75 -24.87
N LYS A 617 -27.39 18.48 -23.85
CA LYS A 617 -28.10 19.30 -22.87
C LYS A 617 -27.36 20.63 -22.75
#